data_AF-A0A497V5H4-F1
#
_entry.id   AF-A0A497V5H4-F1
#
_cell.length_a   1.000
_cell.length_b   1.000
_cell.length_c   1.000
_cell.angle_alpha   90.00
_cell.angle_beta   90.00
_cell.angle_gamma   90.00
#
_symmetry.space_group_name_H-M   'P 1'
#
loop_
_entity.id
_entity.type
_entity.pdbx_description
1 polymer ?
#
loop_
_entity_poly.entity_id
_entity_poly.type
_entity_poly.pdbx_seq_one_letter_code
_entity_poly.pdbx_strand_id
1 'polypeptide(L)'
;MVYIKNLFYFYFSPTKETVSSLPLCSKIINIFSFLLLQYLFILLITGIRILLQIKGILEPLKYDGEMNTLTNSLFLSVLLGPLLEEIVFRLWLIYDKINISISVAYILLWVSAKVFGVHWFSSIPYVLIFVLVFISIFTALFFLLKRYENQKIISFWEKNQKLFIIISCIFFGAIHIGNYTTNNNSIIYYFITFAPQIFFGFILCYIRIRMGFGASVATHSINNFIPLILSKII
;
A
#
# COMPACT_ATOMS: atom_id res chain seq x y z
N MET A 1 -13.28 -8.66 18.70
CA MET A 1 -14.29 -8.98 17.66
C MET A 1 -14.99 -7.74 17.08
N VAL A 2 -15.29 -6.68 17.85
CA VAL A 2 -15.95 -5.46 17.34
C VAL A 2 -15.20 -4.83 16.15
N TYR A 3 -13.87 -4.71 16.22
CA TYR A 3 -13.09 -4.03 15.19
C TYR A 3 -12.99 -4.79 13.85
N ILE A 4 -12.89 -6.12 13.90
CA ILE A 4 -12.90 -6.96 12.69
C ILE A 4 -14.29 -6.93 12.05
N LYS A 5 -15.35 -6.97 12.87
CA LYS A 5 -16.73 -6.78 12.39
C LYS A 5 -16.87 -5.45 11.65
N ASN A 6 -16.25 -4.40 12.18
CA ASN A 6 -16.26 -3.07 11.56
C ASN A 6 -15.47 -3.01 10.25
N LEU A 7 -14.36 -3.75 10.14
CA LEU A 7 -13.64 -3.91 8.87
C LEU A 7 -14.55 -4.49 7.77
N PHE A 8 -15.29 -5.55 8.07
CA PHE A 8 -16.21 -6.15 7.10
C PHE A 8 -17.40 -5.22 6.81
N TYR A 9 -17.98 -4.58 7.81
CA TYR A 9 -19.04 -3.59 7.58
C TYR A 9 -18.56 -2.40 6.75
N PHE A 10 -17.33 -1.96 6.92
CA PHE A 10 -16.76 -0.88 6.12
C PHE A 10 -16.81 -1.19 4.61
N TYR A 11 -16.53 -2.43 4.19
CA TYR A 11 -16.57 -2.80 2.76
C TYR A 11 -17.95 -3.19 2.24
N PHE A 12 -18.78 -3.81 3.09
CA PHE A 12 -20.08 -4.34 2.68
C PHE A 12 -21.26 -3.41 2.97
N SER A 13 -21.14 -2.52 3.96
CA SER A 13 -22.19 -1.63 4.46
C SER A 13 -21.63 -0.31 5.05
N PRO A 14 -20.96 0.55 4.25
CA PRO A 14 -20.25 1.73 4.73
C PRO A 14 -21.13 2.79 5.40
N THR A 15 -22.46 2.74 5.19
CA THR A 15 -23.44 3.72 5.69
C THR A 15 -23.72 3.65 7.19
N LYS A 16 -23.13 2.68 7.93
CA LYS A 16 -23.46 2.41 9.33
C LYS A 16 -22.38 2.75 10.36
N GLU A 17 -21.25 3.34 9.96
CA GLU A 17 -20.11 3.48 10.88
C GLU A 17 -19.76 4.93 11.25
N THR A 18 -19.54 5.13 12.55
CA THR A 18 -19.26 6.42 13.16
C THR A 18 -17.91 7.00 12.72
N VAL A 19 -17.93 8.30 12.42
CA VAL A 19 -16.79 9.14 11.97
C VAL A 19 -15.94 9.64 13.15
N SER A 20 -16.28 9.27 14.39
CA SER A 20 -15.58 9.77 15.57
C SER A 20 -14.15 9.25 15.65
N SER A 21 -13.21 10.15 15.95
CA SER A 21 -11.80 9.80 16.12
C SER A 21 -11.62 8.82 17.27
N LEU A 22 -11.04 7.66 16.98
CA LEU A 22 -10.75 6.65 18.01
C LEU A 22 -9.66 7.14 18.98
N PRO A 23 -9.80 6.86 20.30
CA PRO A 23 -8.74 7.08 21.27
C PRO A 23 -7.43 6.37 20.88
N LEU A 24 -6.29 6.90 21.33
CA LEU A 24 -4.96 6.35 20.99
C LEU A 24 -4.81 4.87 21.38
N CYS A 25 -5.24 4.48 22.58
CA CYS A 25 -5.19 3.08 23.02
C CYS A 25 -6.01 2.16 22.11
N SER A 26 -7.19 2.59 21.68
CA SER A 26 -8.02 1.84 20.73
C SER A 26 -7.34 1.72 19.36
N LYS A 27 -6.63 2.78 18.91
CA LYS A 27 -5.82 2.71 17.68
C LYS A 27 -4.73 1.65 17.79
N ILE A 28 -3.98 1.62 18.89
CA ILE A 28 -2.91 0.63 19.10
C ILE A 28 -3.45 -0.80 19.09
N ILE A 29 -4.52 -1.05 19.85
CA ILE A 29 -5.18 -2.38 19.89
C ILE A 29 -5.64 -2.80 18.48
N ASN A 30 -6.19 -1.87 17.70
CA ASN A 30 -6.61 -2.14 16.33
C ASN A 30 -5.44 -2.51 15.42
N ILE A 31 -4.31 -1.79 15.51
CA ILE A 31 -3.11 -2.12 14.73
C ILE A 31 -2.70 -3.57 14.97
N PHE A 32 -2.52 -3.98 16.23
CA PHE A 32 -2.13 -5.35 16.55
C PHE A 32 -3.20 -6.39 16.16
N SER A 33 -4.48 -6.07 16.33
CA SER A 33 -5.59 -6.96 15.92
C SER A 33 -5.59 -7.19 14.41
N PHE A 34 -5.34 -6.14 13.62
CA PHE A 34 -5.28 -6.23 12.17
C PHE A 34 -4.00 -6.91 11.67
N LEU A 35 -2.86 -6.69 12.34
CA LEU A 35 -1.64 -7.46 12.06
C LEU A 35 -1.85 -8.95 12.32
N LEU A 36 -2.46 -9.32 13.45
CA LEU A 36 -2.80 -10.72 13.72
C LEU A 36 -3.69 -11.31 12.62
N LEU A 37 -4.73 -10.57 12.21
CA LEU A 37 -5.60 -10.98 11.10
C LEU A 37 -4.83 -11.16 9.79
N GLN A 38 -3.92 -10.25 9.47
CA GLN A 38 -3.04 -10.35 8.31
C GLN A 38 -2.18 -11.61 8.35
N TYR A 39 -1.53 -11.90 9.47
CA TYR A 39 -0.69 -13.09 9.61
C TYR A 39 -1.48 -14.40 9.56
N LEU A 40 -2.68 -14.44 10.15
CA LEU A 40 -3.59 -15.59 10.01
C LEU A 40 -3.98 -15.82 8.54
N PHE A 41 -4.22 -14.75 7.80
CA PHE A 41 -4.52 -14.85 6.36
C PHE A 41 -3.30 -15.30 5.55
N ILE A 42 -2.10 -14.77 5.84
CA ILE A 42 -0.85 -15.25 5.23
C ILE A 42 -0.66 -16.75 5.46
N LEU A 43 -0.86 -17.23 6.69
CA LEU A 43 -0.73 -18.65 7.04
C LEU A 43 -1.73 -19.50 6.26
N LEU A 44 -3.00 -19.07 6.18
CA LEU A 44 -4.03 -19.76 5.40
C LEU A 44 -3.65 -19.89 3.92
N ILE A 45 -3.27 -18.77 3.29
CA ILE A 45 -2.92 -18.74 1.87
C ILE A 45 -1.64 -19.55 1.59
N THR A 46 -0.65 -19.46 2.47
CA THR A 46 0.59 -20.25 2.36
C THR A 46 0.30 -21.75 2.49
N GLY A 47 -0.59 -22.15 3.40
CA GLY A 47 -1.05 -23.53 3.53
C GLY A 47 -1.73 -24.05 2.27
N ILE A 48 -2.66 -23.28 1.70
CA ILE A 48 -3.31 -23.61 0.41
C ILE A 48 -2.26 -23.76 -0.69
N ARG A 49 -1.31 -22.82 -0.75
CA ARG A 49 -0.24 -22.82 -1.74
C ARG A 49 0.64 -24.07 -1.65
N ILE A 50 1.03 -24.47 -0.44
CA ILE A 50 1.81 -25.71 -0.21
C ILE A 50 1.03 -26.94 -0.70
N LEU A 51 -0.27 -27.02 -0.41
CA LEU A 51 -1.11 -28.13 -0.91
C LEU A 51 -1.16 -28.18 -2.44
N LEU A 52 -1.28 -27.02 -3.10
CA LEU A 52 -1.24 -26.92 -4.57
C LEU A 52 0.13 -27.30 -5.14
N GLN A 53 1.21 -26.98 -4.43
CA GLN A 53 2.57 -27.37 -4.81
C GLN A 53 2.79 -28.88 -4.70
N ILE A 54 2.31 -29.52 -3.62
CA ILE A 54 2.38 -30.99 -3.45
C ILE A 54 1.61 -31.69 -4.57
N LYS A 55 0.50 -31.12 -5.02
CA LYS A 55 -0.29 -31.63 -6.16
C LYS A 55 0.33 -31.33 -7.54
N GLY A 56 1.47 -30.65 -7.60
CA GLY A 56 2.12 -30.26 -8.85
C GLY A 56 1.37 -29.19 -9.66
N ILE A 57 0.38 -28.51 -9.07
CA ILE A 57 -0.40 -27.45 -9.73
C ILE A 57 0.39 -26.13 -9.75
N LEU A 58 1.12 -25.85 -8.67
CA LEU A 58 1.93 -24.63 -8.53
C LEU A 58 3.41 -24.98 -8.32
N GLU A 59 4.28 -24.18 -8.92
CA GLU A 59 5.72 -24.25 -8.68
C GLU A 59 6.09 -23.60 -7.34
N PRO A 60 7.24 -24.00 -6.74
CA PRO A 60 7.83 -23.27 -5.61
C PRO A 60 8.06 -21.80 -5.96
N LEU A 61 7.90 -20.88 -4.98
CA LEU A 61 8.17 -19.47 -5.24
C LEU A 61 9.68 -19.30 -5.33
N LYS A 62 10.13 -18.67 -6.42
CA LYS A 62 11.49 -18.15 -6.54
C LYS A 62 11.40 -16.65 -6.39
N TYR A 63 12.00 -16.16 -5.31
CA TYR A 63 12.17 -14.73 -5.10
C TYR A 63 13.27 -14.25 -6.03
N ASP A 64 13.07 -13.11 -6.69
CA ASP A 64 14.12 -12.48 -7.47
C ASP A 64 15.19 -11.99 -6.49
N GLY A 65 16.27 -12.75 -6.35
CA GLY A 65 17.30 -12.56 -5.33
C GLY A 65 18.10 -11.25 -5.46
N GLU A 66 17.73 -10.34 -6.37
CA GLU A 66 18.30 -9.00 -6.52
C GLU A 66 17.92 -8.04 -5.38
N MET A 67 17.81 -8.55 -4.15
CA MET A 67 17.70 -7.71 -2.97
C MET A 67 19.08 -7.15 -2.64
N ASN A 68 19.43 -6.05 -3.32
CA ASN A 68 20.62 -5.25 -3.05
C ASN A 68 20.81 -5.00 -1.54
N THR A 69 22.05 -4.88 -1.10
CA THR A 69 22.39 -4.51 0.30
C THR A 69 21.66 -3.25 0.77
N LEU A 70 21.36 -2.33 -0.16
CA LEU A 70 20.52 -1.14 0.07
C LEU A 70 19.07 -1.50 0.45
N THR A 71 18.41 -2.39 -0.30
CA THR A 71 17.05 -2.89 0.01
C THR A 71 17.01 -3.80 1.24
N ASN A 72 18.16 -4.27 1.74
CA ASN A 72 18.28 -4.95 3.03
C ASN A 72 18.50 -4.01 4.22
N SER A 73 18.59 -2.70 3.97
CA SER A 73 18.65 -1.73 5.07
C SER A 73 17.30 -1.64 5.77
N LEU A 74 17.33 -1.74 7.10
CA LEU A 74 16.16 -1.55 7.96
C LEU A 74 15.43 -0.25 7.62
N PHE A 75 16.19 0.83 7.39
CA PHE A 75 15.64 2.12 7.05
C PHE A 75 14.82 2.10 5.76
N LEU A 76 15.35 1.54 4.66
CA LEU A 76 14.65 1.55 3.39
C LEU A 76 13.42 0.64 3.41
N SER A 77 13.52 -0.58 3.92
CA SER A 77 12.45 -1.58 3.80
C SER A 77 11.35 -1.46 4.86
N VAL A 78 11.66 -0.86 6.01
CA VAL A 78 10.70 -0.72 7.12
C VAL A 78 10.13 0.69 7.21
N LEU A 79 10.89 1.72 6.84
CA LEU A 79 10.44 3.10 6.97
C LEU A 79 10.13 3.72 5.61
N LEU A 80 11.12 3.84 4.74
CA LEU A 80 10.96 4.61 3.51
C LEU A 80 10.03 3.92 2.51
N GLY A 81 10.17 2.61 2.29
CA GLY A 81 9.33 1.82 1.39
C GLY A 81 7.85 1.93 1.76
N PRO A 82 7.46 1.54 2.99
CA PRO A 82 6.08 1.70 3.46
C PRO A 82 5.55 3.13 3.34
N LEU A 83 6.36 4.16 3.68
CA LEU A 83 5.94 5.55 3.52
C LEU A 83 5.61 5.90 2.07
N LEU A 84 6.51 5.57 1.14
CA LEU A 84 6.34 5.88 -0.29
C LEU A 84 5.17 5.09 -0.90
N GLU A 85 4.99 3.83 -0.52
CA GLU A 85 3.85 3.02 -0.93
C GLU A 85 2.54 3.59 -0.40
N GLU A 86 2.48 4.01 0.87
CA GLU A 86 1.29 4.65 1.41
C GLU A 86 0.98 5.99 0.72
N ILE A 87 1.99 6.76 0.31
CA ILE A 87 1.80 7.98 -0.51
C ILE A 87 1.14 7.62 -1.86
N VAL A 88 1.62 6.58 -2.53
CA VAL A 88 1.11 6.16 -3.85
C VAL A 88 -0.30 5.58 -3.75
N PHE A 89 -0.57 4.71 -2.78
CA PHE A 89 -1.78 3.90 -2.80
C PHE A 89 -2.89 4.43 -1.89
N ARG A 90 -2.57 5.20 -0.83
CA ARG A 90 -3.54 5.50 0.25
C ARG A 90 -3.77 6.99 0.46
N LEU A 91 -2.77 7.83 0.21
CA LEU A 91 -2.86 9.24 0.55
C LEU A 91 -4.02 9.93 -0.21
N TRP A 92 -4.17 9.68 -1.52
CA TRP A 92 -5.24 10.20 -2.39
C TRP A 92 -6.64 9.61 -2.21
N LEU A 93 -6.81 8.55 -1.41
CA LEU A 93 -8.13 7.93 -1.19
C LEU A 93 -9.11 8.86 -0.46
N ILE A 94 -8.58 9.82 0.31
CA ILE A 94 -9.36 10.86 0.95
C ILE A 94 -9.14 12.12 0.14
N TYR A 95 -10.22 12.71 -0.37
CA TYR A 95 -10.14 13.97 -1.07
C TYR A 95 -9.61 15.04 -0.11
N ASP A 96 -8.43 15.53 -0.43
CA ASP A 96 -7.83 16.72 0.13
C ASP A 96 -6.79 17.20 -0.89
N LYS A 97 -6.74 18.52 -1.10
CA LYS A 97 -5.93 19.11 -2.15
C LYS A 97 -4.44 18.81 -1.96
N ILE A 98 -3.97 18.76 -0.71
CA ILE A 98 -2.58 18.46 -0.39
C ILE A 98 -2.32 16.97 -0.63
N ASN A 99 -3.19 16.09 -0.10
CA ASN A 99 -3.06 14.64 -0.27
C ASN A 99 -2.99 14.22 -1.74
N ILE A 100 -3.90 14.72 -2.57
CA ILE A 100 -3.95 14.41 -4.00
C ILE A 100 -2.71 14.97 -4.70
N SER A 101 -2.32 16.23 -4.42
CA SER A 101 -1.15 16.84 -5.05
C SER A 101 0.14 16.09 -4.75
N ILE A 102 0.36 15.68 -3.49
CA ILE A 102 1.53 14.88 -3.09
C ILE A 102 1.52 13.53 -3.82
N SER A 103 0.39 12.81 -3.77
CA SER A 103 0.28 11.47 -4.37
C SER A 103 0.54 11.51 -5.87
N VAL A 104 -0.13 12.42 -6.59
CA VAL A 104 -0.01 12.54 -8.05
C VAL A 104 1.39 13.02 -8.45
N ALA A 105 1.97 14.01 -7.76
CA ALA A 105 3.32 14.45 -8.05
C ALA A 105 4.34 13.32 -7.91
N TYR A 106 4.24 12.54 -6.84
CA TYR A 106 5.12 11.40 -6.62
C TYR A 106 4.89 10.26 -7.63
N ILE A 107 3.63 9.92 -7.93
CA ILE A 107 3.30 8.91 -8.95
C ILE A 107 3.85 9.30 -10.31
N LEU A 108 3.70 10.56 -10.74
CA LEU A 108 4.22 11.03 -12.03
C LEU A 108 5.74 10.89 -12.11
N LEU A 109 6.46 11.24 -11.04
CA LEU A 109 7.91 11.09 -10.98
C LEU A 109 8.33 9.62 -10.97
N TRP A 110 7.63 8.76 -10.23
CA TRP A 110 7.89 7.33 -10.18
C TRP A 110 7.65 6.66 -11.54
N VAL A 111 6.56 6.99 -12.22
CA VAL A 111 6.27 6.51 -13.58
C VAL A 111 7.31 7.03 -14.57
N SER A 112 7.69 8.31 -14.48
CA SER A 112 8.72 8.89 -15.36
C SER A 112 10.08 8.18 -15.19
N ALA A 113 10.42 7.77 -13.96
CA ALA A 113 11.63 6.99 -13.69
C ALA A 113 11.63 5.66 -14.46
N LYS A 114 10.49 4.97 -14.47
CA LYS A 114 10.34 3.68 -15.16
C LYS A 114 10.27 3.82 -16.68
N VAL A 115 9.51 4.81 -17.19
CA VAL A 115 9.30 5.00 -18.63
C VAL A 115 10.56 5.53 -19.32
N PHE A 116 11.24 6.49 -18.71
CA PHE A 116 12.41 7.15 -19.31
C PHE A 116 13.75 6.62 -18.79
N GLY A 117 13.74 5.59 -17.93
CA GLY A 117 14.96 5.03 -17.33
C GLY A 117 15.72 6.03 -16.44
N VAL A 118 15.01 6.98 -15.82
CA VAL A 118 15.65 8.01 -14.99
C VAL A 118 15.93 7.46 -13.58
N HIS A 119 17.20 7.53 -13.18
CA HIS A 119 17.64 7.14 -11.83
C HIS A 119 17.74 8.37 -10.92
N TRP A 120 16.60 8.85 -10.41
CA TRP A 120 16.49 10.09 -9.61
C TRP A 120 17.45 10.18 -8.42
N PHE A 121 17.84 9.05 -7.85
CA PHE A 121 18.71 8.98 -6.65
C PHE A 121 20.15 8.55 -6.96
N SER A 122 20.58 8.60 -8.23
CA SER A 122 21.93 8.22 -8.64
C SER A 122 23.00 9.26 -8.30
N SER A 123 22.65 10.56 -8.31
CA SER A 123 23.58 11.64 -7.98
C SER A 123 22.84 12.86 -7.40
N ILE A 124 23.57 13.74 -6.70
CA ILE A 124 23.00 14.95 -6.10
C ILE A 124 22.26 15.83 -7.13
N PRO A 125 22.78 16.08 -8.35
CA PRO A 125 22.03 16.82 -9.38
C PRO A 125 20.68 16.20 -9.72
N TYR A 126 20.59 14.87 -9.88
CA TYR A 126 19.30 14.22 -10.16
C TYR A 126 18.32 14.34 -9.00
N VAL A 127 18.80 14.27 -7.75
CA VAL A 127 17.97 14.48 -6.56
C VAL A 127 17.44 15.91 -6.51
N LEU A 128 18.28 16.91 -6.82
CA LEU A 128 17.85 18.30 -6.87
C LEU A 128 16.81 18.53 -7.97
N ILE A 129 16.99 17.94 -9.16
CA ILE A 129 16.00 17.99 -10.23
C ILE A 129 14.70 17.31 -9.80
N PHE A 130 14.77 16.13 -9.16
CA PHE A 130 13.60 15.45 -8.62
C PHE A 130 12.82 16.35 -7.67
N VAL A 131 13.49 17.00 -6.71
CA VAL A 131 12.87 17.91 -5.74
C VAL A 131 12.25 19.12 -6.44
N LEU A 132 12.95 19.74 -7.39
CA LEU A 132 12.44 20.89 -8.14
C LEU A 132 11.20 20.54 -8.97
N VAL A 133 11.23 19.41 -9.67
CA VAL A 133 10.09 18.93 -10.47
C VAL A 133 8.94 18.53 -9.56
N PHE A 134 9.21 17.85 -8.44
CA PHE A 134 8.18 17.52 -7.45
C PHE A 134 7.48 18.78 -6.94
N ILE A 135 8.24 19.78 -6.49
CA ILE A 135 7.68 21.05 -6.00
C ILE A 135 6.88 21.73 -7.09
N SER A 136 7.39 21.78 -8.32
CA SER A 136 6.70 22.40 -9.46
C SER A 136 5.35 21.72 -9.76
N ILE A 137 5.33 20.39 -9.85
CA ILE A 137 4.09 19.62 -10.07
C ILE A 137 3.14 19.77 -8.90
N PHE A 138 3.64 19.63 -7.67
CA PHE A 138 2.85 19.79 -6.44
C PHE A 138 2.18 21.17 -6.40
N THR A 139 2.93 22.25 -6.61
CA THR A 139 2.42 23.62 -6.57
C THR A 139 1.38 23.85 -7.66
N ALA A 140 1.65 23.41 -8.89
CA ALA A 140 0.71 23.52 -10.00
C ALA A 140 -0.61 22.77 -9.69
N LEU A 141 -0.53 21.52 -9.23
CA LEU A 141 -1.71 20.72 -8.88
C LEU A 141 -2.46 21.30 -7.68
N PHE A 142 -1.75 21.76 -6.65
CA PHE A 142 -2.37 22.35 -5.46
C PHE A 142 -3.20 23.57 -5.83
N PHE A 143 -2.65 24.49 -6.62
CA PHE A 143 -3.39 25.68 -7.07
C PHE A 143 -4.50 25.35 -8.06
N LEU A 144 -4.30 24.35 -8.92
CA LEU A 144 -5.34 23.86 -9.83
C LEU A 144 -6.55 23.32 -9.05
N LEU A 145 -6.30 22.41 -8.11
CA LEU A 145 -7.34 21.83 -7.26
C LEU A 145 -7.99 22.91 -6.40
N LYS A 146 -7.22 23.83 -5.82
CA LYS A 146 -7.75 24.97 -5.05
C LYS A 146 -8.67 25.86 -5.89
N ARG A 147 -8.34 26.09 -7.17
CA ARG A 147 -9.12 26.94 -8.06
C ARG A 147 -10.44 26.30 -8.49
N TYR A 148 -10.44 24.98 -8.73
CA TYR A 148 -11.60 24.27 -9.27
C TYR A 148 -12.39 23.47 -8.23
N GLU A 149 -11.95 23.47 -6.98
CA GLU A 149 -12.63 22.79 -5.88
C GLU A 149 -14.09 23.23 -5.77
N ASN A 150 -14.97 22.23 -5.77
CA ASN A 150 -16.40 22.42 -5.59
C ASN A 150 -17.02 21.17 -4.96
N GLN A 151 -18.25 21.30 -4.49
CA GLN A 151 -18.99 20.21 -3.84
C GLN A 151 -19.24 18.99 -4.76
N LYS A 152 -19.26 19.17 -6.09
CA LYS A 152 -19.41 18.04 -7.02
C LYS A 152 -18.17 17.15 -7.06
N ILE A 153 -16.98 17.74 -6.97
CA ILE A 153 -15.71 16.98 -6.94
C ILE A 153 -15.60 16.20 -5.63
N ILE A 154 -15.90 16.84 -4.50
CA ILE A 154 -15.87 16.22 -3.18
C ILE A 154 -16.86 15.05 -3.13
N SER A 155 -18.12 15.30 -3.54
CA SER A 155 -19.15 14.25 -3.53
C SER A 155 -18.89 13.14 -4.55
N PHE A 156 -18.24 13.42 -5.68
CA PHE A 156 -17.75 12.39 -6.59
C PHE A 156 -16.74 11.46 -5.89
N TRP A 157 -15.80 12.02 -5.12
CA TRP A 157 -14.82 11.22 -4.40
C TRP A 157 -15.46 10.34 -3.33
N GLU A 158 -16.36 10.91 -2.53
CA GLU A 158 -17.08 10.19 -1.48
C GLU A 158 -17.95 9.07 -2.06
N LYS A 159 -18.71 9.35 -3.12
CA LYS A 159 -19.59 8.36 -3.78
C LYS A 159 -18.80 7.19 -4.37
N ASN A 160 -17.59 7.43 -4.87
CA ASN A 160 -16.77 6.43 -5.53
C ASN A 160 -15.68 5.83 -4.62
N GLN A 161 -15.65 6.16 -3.32
CA GLN A 161 -14.58 5.75 -2.42
C GLN A 161 -14.35 4.23 -2.39
N LYS A 162 -15.43 3.44 -2.42
CA LYS A 162 -15.35 1.96 -2.49
C LYS A 162 -14.59 1.47 -3.73
N LEU A 163 -14.86 2.07 -4.89
CA LEU A 163 -14.17 1.73 -6.14
C LEU A 163 -12.68 2.08 -6.05
N PHE A 164 -12.35 3.28 -5.53
CA PHE A 164 -10.96 3.71 -5.36
C PHE A 164 -10.16 2.83 -4.42
N ILE A 165 -10.76 2.38 -3.32
CA ILE A 165 -10.17 1.39 -2.41
C ILE A 165 -9.84 0.10 -3.16
N ILE A 166 -10.79 -0.46 -3.92
CA ILE A 166 -10.58 -1.73 -4.65
C ILE A 166 -9.44 -1.59 -5.64
N ILE A 167 -9.45 -0.51 -6.44
CA ILE A 167 -8.40 -0.20 -7.42
C ILE A 167 -7.03 -0.08 -6.72
N SER A 168 -6.97 0.66 -5.61
CA SER A 168 -5.75 0.82 -4.82
C SER A 168 -5.22 -0.52 -4.30
N CYS A 169 -6.08 -1.38 -3.75
CA CYS A 169 -5.67 -2.67 -3.20
C CYS A 169 -5.16 -3.63 -4.28
N ILE A 170 -5.81 -3.65 -5.45
CA ILE A 170 -5.38 -4.46 -6.60
C ILE A 170 -4.02 -3.99 -7.10
N PHE A 171 -3.83 -2.68 -7.32
CA PHE A 171 -2.54 -2.16 -7.78
C PHE A 171 -1.43 -2.36 -6.74
N PHE A 172 -1.75 -2.22 -5.45
CA PHE A 172 -0.81 -2.51 -4.39
C PHE A 172 -0.34 -3.98 -4.44
N GLY A 173 -1.25 -4.94 -4.64
CA GLY A 173 -0.86 -6.33 -4.88
C GLY A 173 -0.03 -6.51 -6.16
N ALA A 174 -0.42 -5.84 -7.24
CA ALA A 174 0.21 -5.98 -8.55
C ALA A 174 1.66 -5.48 -8.59
N ILE A 175 2.01 -4.41 -7.87
CA ILE A 175 3.41 -3.93 -7.88
C ILE A 175 4.39 -4.95 -7.28
N HIS A 176 3.92 -5.88 -6.46
CA HIS A 176 4.73 -6.95 -5.88
C HIS A 176 4.97 -8.11 -6.84
N ILE A 177 4.32 -8.14 -8.02
CA ILE A 177 4.57 -9.15 -9.06
C ILE A 177 6.04 -9.12 -9.49
N GLY A 178 6.63 -7.92 -9.58
CA GLY A 178 8.04 -7.74 -9.96
C GLY A 178 9.05 -8.34 -8.98
N ASN A 179 8.63 -8.81 -7.80
CA ASN A 179 9.54 -9.40 -6.81
C ASN A 179 9.81 -10.89 -7.05
N TYR A 180 9.17 -11.52 -8.04
CA TYR A 180 9.23 -12.96 -8.26
C TYR A 180 9.68 -13.29 -9.68
N THR A 181 10.65 -14.20 -9.79
CA THR A 181 11.16 -14.73 -11.05
C THR A 181 10.50 -16.08 -11.34
N THR A 182 9.25 -16.03 -11.82
CA THR A 182 8.55 -17.24 -12.28
C THR A 182 8.20 -17.15 -13.76
N ASN A 183 8.15 -18.31 -14.41
CA ASN A 183 7.60 -18.46 -15.76
C ASN A 183 6.11 -18.83 -15.74
N ASN A 184 5.49 -18.96 -14.54
CA ASN A 184 4.10 -19.37 -14.40
C ASN A 184 3.15 -18.18 -14.58
N ASN A 185 2.47 -18.15 -15.74
CA ASN A 185 1.51 -17.11 -16.08
C ASN A 185 0.04 -17.51 -15.78
N SER A 186 -0.17 -18.51 -14.93
CA SER A 186 -1.53 -18.95 -14.60
C SER A 186 -2.24 -17.94 -13.70
N ILE A 187 -3.53 -17.72 -13.95
CA ILE A 187 -4.37 -16.83 -13.12
C ILE A 187 -4.38 -17.29 -11.66
N ILE A 188 -4.39 -18.62 -11.44
CA ILE A 188 -4.39 -19.19 -10.09
C ILE A 188 -3.08 -18.89 -9.34
N TYR A 189 -1.94 -18.87 -10.03
CA TYR A 189 -0.66 -18.47 -9.45
C TYR A 189 -0.71 -17.02 -8.95
N TYR A 190 -1.15 -16.08 -9.80
CA TYR A 190 -1.24 -14.68 -9.39
C TYR A 190 -2.26 -14.49 -8.25
N PHE A 191 -3.43 -15.11 -8.36
CA PHE A 191 -4.46 -14.95 -7.33
C PHE A 191 -3.98 -15.44 -5.95
N ILE A 192 -3.37 -16.62 -5.87
CA ILE A 192 -2.87 -17.16 -4.59
C ILE A 192 -1.67 -16.37 -4.09
N THR A 193 -0.72 -16.01 -4.96
CA THR A 193 0.53 -15.36 -4.56
C THR A 193 0.32 -13.93 -4.08
N PHE A 194 -0.61 -13.18 -4.69
CA PHE A 194 -0.83 -11.77 -4.39
C PHE A 194 -2.04 -11.49 -3.48
N ALA A 195 -2.85 -12.52 -3.19
CA ALA A 195 -3.96 -12.40 -2.24
C ALA A 195 -3.53 -11.81 -0.89
N PRO A 196 -2.41 -12.20 -0.26
CA PRO A 196 -1.99 -11.62 1.03
C PRO A 196 -1.72 -10.11 0.96
N GLN A 197 -1.13 -9.63 -0.13
CA GLN A 197 -0.81 -8.22 -0.36
C GLN A 197 -2.10 -7.43 -0.64
N ILE A 198 -3.01 -7.97 -1.45
CA ILE A 198 -4.31 -7.34 -1.72
C ILE A 198 -5.12 -7.24 -0.41
N PHE A 199 -5.17 -8.31 0.38
CA PHE A 199 -5.86 -8.34 1.66
C PHE A 199 -5.25 -7.34 2.66
N PHE A 200 -3.93 -7.26 2.73
CA PHE A 200 -3.26 -6.25 3.53
C PHE A 200 -3.57 -4.83 3.05
N GLY A 201 -3.65 -4.66 1.72
CA GLY A 201 -4.04 -3.40 1.12
C GLY A 201 -5.42 -2.94 1.58
N PHE A 202 -6.39 -3.84 1.73
CA PHE A 202 -7.67 -3.54 2.34
C PHE A 202 -7.48 -3.08 3.79
N ILE A 203 -6.81 -3.88 4.64
CA ILE A 203 -6.53 -3.51 6.03
C ILE A 203 -5.95 -2.08 6.14
N LEU A 204 -4.93 -1.76 5.32
CA LEU A 204 -4.30 -0.44 5.29
C LEU A 204 -5.27 0.66 4.83
N CYS A 205 -6.13 0.41 3.83
CA CYS A 205 -7.15 1.38 3.44
C CYS A 205 -8.14 1.68 4.58
N TYR A 206 -8.58 0.66 5.32
CA TYR A 206 -9.43 0.85 6.49
C TYR A 206 -8.72 1.69 7.56
N ILE A 207 -7.46 1.37 7.88
CA ILE A 207 -6.67 2.11 8.85
C ILE A 207 -6.45 3.56 8.39
N ARG A 208 -6.11 3.79 7.12
CA ARG A 208 -5.96 5.13 6.54
C ARG A 208 -7.22 5.98 6.76
N ILE A 209 -8.38 5.42 6.43
CA ILE A 209 -9.65 6.15 6.44
C ILE A 209 -10.16 6.38 7.87
N ARG A 210 -9.92 5.46 8.79
CA ARG A 210 -10.49 5.50 10.15
C ARG A 210 -9.53 6.00 11.22
N MET A 211 -8.23 5.83 11.01
CA MET A 211 -7.20 6.08 12.03
C MET A 211 -6.16 7.12 11.58
N GLY A 212 -6.06 7.36 10.27
CA GLY A 212 -5.21 8.39 9.65
C GLY A 212 -4.00 7.81 8.91
N PHE A 213 -3.30 8.68 8.19
CA PHE A 213 -2.14 8.30 7.36
C PHE A 213 -1.00 7.68 8.17
N GLY A 214 -0.60 8.33 9.27
CA GLY A 214 0.50 7.84 10.12
C GLY A 214 0.24 6.47 10.74
N ALA A 215 -1.00 6.15 11.11
CA ALA A 215 -1.36 4.83 11.61
C ALA A 215 -1.26 3.75 10.52
N SER A 216 -1.61 4.10 9.28
CA SER A 216 -1.46 3.22 8.11
C SER A 216 0.02 2.91 7.85
N VAL A 217 0.86 3.97 7.78
CA VAL A 217 2.31 3.84 7.63
C VAL A 217 2.91 3.00 8.76
N ALA A 218 2.56 3.27 10.02
CA ALA A 218 3.09 2.51 11.16
C ALA A 218 2.71 1.03 11.09
N THR A 219 1.45 0.71 10.72
CA THR A 219 1.00 -0.68 10.57
C THR A 219 1.78 -1.38 9.46
N HIS A 220 1.97 -0.70 8.34
CA HIS A 220 2.74 -1.20 7.21
C HIS A 220 4.21 -1.43 7.58
N SER A 221 4.85 -0.45 8.23
CA SER A 221 6.20 -0.57 8.76
C SER A 221 6.36 -1.76 9.70
N ILE A 222 5.44 -1.96 10.66
CA ILE A 222 5.50 -3.12 11.56
C ILE A 222 5.36 -4.43 10.78
N ASN A 223 4.46 -4.48 9.79
CA ASN A 223 4.28 -5.65 8.92
C ASN A 223 5.55 -5.98 8.13
N ASN A 224 6.33 -4.99 7.69
CA ASN A 224 7.60 -5.21 6.99
C ASN A 224 8.77 -5.50 7.95
N PHE A 225 8.72 -4.97 9.18
CA PHE A 225 9.76 -5.18 10.18
C PHE A 225 9.87 -6.64 10.61
N ILE A 226 8.73 -7.29 10.88
CA ILE A 226 8.68 -8.68 11.36
C ILE A 226 9.42 -9.66 10.41
N PRO A 227 9.08 -9.76 9.11
CA PRO A 227 9.76 -10.69 8.21
C PRO A 227 11.23 -10.33 8.00
N LEU A 228 11.59 -9.03 7.98
CA LEU A 228 12.98 -8.59 7.83
C LEU A 228 13.85 -8.98 9.04
N ILE A 229 13.30 -8.98 10.25
CA ILE A 229 14.02 -9.45 11.43
C ILE A 229 14.12 -10.96 11.43
N LEU A 230 13.03 -11.67 11.10
CA LEU A 230 13.03 -13.13 11.02
C LEU A 230 14.06 -13.64 10.00
N SER A 231 14.19 -12.98 8.84
CA SER A 231 15.16 -13.33 7.81
C SER A 231 16.63 -13.09 8.20
N LYS A 232 16.89 -12.42 9.33
CA LYS A 232 18.25 -12.22 9.87
C LYS A 232 18.58 -13.20 10.99
N ILE A 233 17.59 -13.90 11.53
CA ILE A 233 17.72 -14.80 12.67
C ILE A 233 17.72 -16.27 12.21
N ILE A 234 16.97 -16.58 11.15
CA ILE A 234 16.83 -17.91 10.53
C ILE A 234 17.74 -17.97 9.31
#